data_AF-A0A9W5V8H6-F1
#
_entry.id   AF-A0A9W5V8H6-F1
#
_cell.length_a   1.000
_cell.length_b   1.000
_cell.length_c   1.000
_cell.angle_alpha   90.00
_cell.angle_beta   90.00
_cell.angle_gamma   90.00
#
_symmetry.space_group_name_H-M   'P 1'
#
loop_
_entity.id
_entity.type
_entity.pdbx_description
1 polymer ?
#
loop_
_entity_poly.entity_id
_entity_poly.type
_entity_poly.pdbx_seq_one_letter_code
_entity_poly.pdbx_strand_id
1 'polypeptide(L)'
;MGAWGVAILSDDIAEDIKLLYKDLLANEYSNEDASRIVIEEYKNELDNEETIVFWLVFASIQWRLGRLQENVKQEALQIIESGADLARWEEEPKLQKKREVVLNKLREQLHSRQPEAKKVPKRFIANTSLKAGDAVSYELVSGQLYYS
;
A
#
# COMPACT_ATOMS: atom_id res chain seq x y z
N MET A 1 -12.53 14.60 -4.18
CA MET A 1 -11.32 15.42 -3.97
C MET A 1 -10.53 14.77 -2.84
N GLY A 2 -9.94 13.60 -3.10
CA GLY A 2 -9.19 12.86 -2.09
C GLY A 2 -7.94 13.64 -1.73
N ALA A 3 -7.73 13.89 -0.44
CA ALA A 3 -6.51 14.49 0.05
C ALA A 3 -5.39 13.46 -0.11
N TRP A 4 -4.64 13.52 -1.22
CA TRP A 4 -3.41 12.76 -1.40
C TRP A 4 -2.50 13.15 -0.23
N GLY A 5 -2.44 12.29 0.79
CA GLY A 5 -1.71 12.62 2.00
C GLY A 5 -0.22 12.72 1.69
N VAL A 6 0.45 13.67 2.34
CA VAL A 6 1.91 13.85 2.23
C VAL A 6 2.68 12.56 2.59
N ALA A 7 2.09 11.69 3.42
CA ALA A 7 2.69 10.41 3.77
C ALA A 7 2.49 9.36 2.66
N ILE A 8 3.55 8.60 2.37
CA ILE A 8 3.55 7.56 1.32
C ILE A 8 2.42 6.54 1.51
N LEU A 9 2.05 6.23 2.75
CA LEU A 9 1.04 5.23 3.10
C LEU A 9 -0.31 5.83 3.52
N SER A 10 -0.61 7.06 3.09
CA SER A 10 -1.79 7.79 3.56
C SER A 10 -3.05 7.53 2.74
N ASP A 11 -3.08 6.48 1.93
CA ASP A 11 -4.03 6.31 0.83
C ASP A 11 -4.69 4.93 0.86
N ASP A 12 -5.94 4.86 0.36
CA ASP A 12 -6.72 3.62 0.19
C ASP A 12 -5.96 2.64 -0.72
N ILE A 13 -5.29 3.18 -1.76
CA ILE A 13 -4.44 2.42 -2.69
C ILE A 13 -3.32 1.68 -1.96
N ALA A 14 -2.73 2.28 -0.93
CA ALA A 14 -1.63 1.65 -0.19
C ALA A 14 -2.10 0.47 0.67
N GLU A 15 -3.33 0.54 1.17
CA GLU A 15 -3.95 -0.59 1.87
C GLU A 15 -4.32 -1.70 0.88
N ASP A 16 -4.87 -1.37 -0.28
CA ASP A 16 -5.24 -2.34 -1.31
C ASP A 16 -4.02 -3.11 -1.84
N ILE A 17 -2.94 -2.41 -2.21
CA ILE A 17 -1.68 -3.04 -2.64
C ILE A 17 -1.15 -3.99 -1.56
N LYS A 18 -1.18 -3.55 -0.30
CA LYS A 18 -0.71 -4.35 0.84
C LYS A 18 -1.58 -5.58 1.06
N LEU A 19 -2.89 -5.45 0.94
CA LEU A 19 -3.84 -6.56 1.10
C LEU A 19 -3.63 -7.58 -0.02
N LEU A 20 -3.67 -7.15 -1.28
CA LEU A 20 -3.45 -8.00 -2.45
C LEU A 20 -2.14 -8.78 -2.35
N TYR A 21 -1.03 -8.07 -2.10
CA TYR A 21 0.28 -8.70 -1.99
C TYR A 21 0.36 -9.71 -0.84
N LYS A 22 -0.24 -9.41 0.32
CA LYS A 22 -0.28 -10.35 1.44
C LYS A 22 -1.16 -11.56 1.16
N ASP A 23 -2.28 -11.38 0.48
CA ASP A 23 -3.18 -12.47 0.11
C ASP A 23 -2.51 -13.42 -0.90
N LEU A 24 -1.77 -12.89 -1.87
CA LEU A 24 -0.95 -13.69 -2.79
C LEU A 24 0.12 -14.50 -2.02
N LEU A 25 0.90 -13.85 -1.15
CA LEU A 25 1.89 -14.55 -0.32
C LEU A 25 1.26 -15.62 0.57
N ALA A 26 0.05 -15.39 1.06
CA ALA A 26 -0.65 -16.35 1.89
C ALA A 26 -1.20 -17.54 1.09
N ASN A 27 -1.54 -17.34 -0.19
CA ASN A 27 -1.96 -18.39 -1.12
C ASN A 27 -0.76 -19.16 -1.74
N GLU A 28 0.39 -19.15 -1.07
CA GLU A 28 1.60 -19.92 -1.42
C GLU A 28 2.25 -19.50 -2.75
N TYR A 29 1.90 -18.32 -3.27
CA TYR A 29 2.64 -17.70 -4.37
C TYR A 29 4.06 -17.34 -3.92
N SER A 30 5.02 -17.50 -4.82
CA SER A 30 6.38 -17.05 -4.58
C SER A 30 6.41 -15.53 -4.43
N ASN A 31 7.48 -15.00 -3.81
CA ASN A 31 7.66 -13.56 -3.70
C ASN A 31 7.67 -12.87 -5.08
N GLU A 32 8.24 -13.55 -6.06
CA GLU A 32 8.38 -13.07 -7.44
C GLU A 32 7.05 -13.08 -8.18
N ASP A 33 6.27 -14.15 -8.05
CA ASP A 33 4.96 -14.25 -8.69
C ASP A 33 3.97 -13.28 -8.06
N ALA A 34 3.95 -13.20 -6.72
CA ALA A 34 3.11 -12.24 -6.01
C ALA A 34 3.42 -10.80 -6.43
N SER A 35 4.70 -10.47 -6.57
CA SER A 35 5.11 -9.13 -6.99
C SER A 35 4.75 -8.85 -8.44
N ARG A 36 4.93 -9.82 -9.33
CA ARG A 36 4.56 -9.69 -10.74
C ARG A 36 3.07 -9.45 -10.91
N ILE A 37 2.22 -10.22 -10.22
CA ILE A 37 0.77 -10.07 -10.29
C ILE A 37 0.34 -8.68 -9.82
N VAL A 38 0.86 -8.20 -8.69
CA VAL A 38 0.54 -6.86 -8.19
C VAL A 38 1.02 -5.77 -9.17
N ILE A 39 2.20 -5.92 -9.77
CA ILE A 39 2.68 -4.96 -10.77
C ILE A 39 1.79 -4.98 -12.01
N GLU A 40 1.39 -6.14 -12.52
CA GLU A 40 0.56 -6.27 -13.71
C GLU A 40 -0.84 -5.70 -13.53
N GLU A 41 -1.44 -5.90 -12.35
CA GLU A 41 -2.76 -5.36 -11.99
C GLU A 41 -2.75 -3.83 -12.07
N TYR A 42 -1.78 -3.20 -11.40
CA TYR A 42 -1.75 -1.73 -11.28
C TYR A 42 -1.11 -1.02 -12.47
N LYS A 43 -0.20 -1.66 -13.22
CA LYS A 43 0.54 -1.00 -14.31
C LYS A 43 -0.36 -0.50 -15.45
N ASN A 44 -1.50 -1.14 -15.69
CA ASN A 44 -2.41 -0.74 -16.77
C ASN A 44 -3.56 0.15 -16.30
N GLU A 45 -3.82 0.19 -14.99
CA GLU A 45 -4.92 0.96 -14.41
C GLU A 45 -4.49 2.35 -13.95
N LEU A 46 -3.24 2.50 -13.54
CA LEU A 46 -2.71 3.73 -12.97
C LEU A 46 -2.17 4.68 -14.03
N ASP A 47 -2.38 5.97 -13.83
CA ASP A 47 -1.69 7.01 -14.58
C ASP A 47 -0.20 7.14 -14.19
N ASN A 48 0.53 8.05 -14.84
CA ASN A 48 1.96 8.24 -14.58
C ASN A 48 2.25 8.69 -13.13
N GLU A 49 1.38 9.51 -12.55
CA GLU A 49 1.56 10.02 -11.19
C GLU A 49 1.21 8.97 -10.13
N GLU A 50 0.15 8.21 -10.37
CA GLU A 50 -0.26 7.08 -9.56
C GLU A 50 0.79 5.96 -9.60
N THR A 51 1.38 5.70 -10.77
CA THR A 51 2.47 4.74 -10.94
C THR A 51 3.68 5.10 -10.07
N ILE A 52 4.03 6.40 -9.99
CA ILE A 52 5.09 6.88 -9.10
C ILE A 52 4.78 6.53 -7.64
N VAL A 53 3.55 6.81 -7.19
CA VAL A 53 3.13 6.52 -5.81
C VAL A 53 3.11 5.01 -5.56
N PHE A 54 2.64 4.21 -6.52
CA PHE A 54 2.64 2.75 -6.45
C PHE A 54 4.03 2.20 -6.15
N TRP A 55 5.06 2.59 -6.90
CA TRP A 55 6.42 2.05 -6.68
C TRP A 55 6.97 2.41 -5.30
N LEU A 56 6.76 3.64 -4.83
CA LEU A 56 7.20 4.09 -3.51
C LEU A 56 6.48 3.31 -2.38
N VAL A 57 5.17 3.12 -2.53
CA VAL A 57 4.33 2.36 -1.59
C VAL A 57 4.75 0.89 -1.60
N PHE A 58 4.88 0.29 -2.77
CA PHE A 58 5.13 -1.13 -2.91
C PHE A 58 6.51 -1.51 -2.38
N ALA A 59 7.54 -0.71 -2.68
CA ALA A 59 8.87 -0.87 -2.09
C ALA A 59 8.84 -0.78 -0.55
N SER A 60 8.09 0.18 0.00
CA SER A 60 7.92 0.31 1.45
C SER A 60 7.24 -0.91 2.07
N ILE A 61 6.17 -1.43 1.45
CA ILE A 61 5.43 -2.61 1.90
C ILE A 61 6.34 -3.85 1.89
N GLN A 62 7.03 -4.12 0.78
CA GLN A 62 7.90 -5.28 0.67
C GLN A 62 9.06 -5.22 1.67
N TRP A 63 9.65 -4.04 1.87
CA TRP A 63 10.70 -3.85 2.88
C TRP A 63 10.17 -4.18 4.28
N ARG A 64 8.99 -3.67 4.65
CA ARG A 64 8.37 -3.94 5.97
C ARG A 64 8.04 -5.41 6.20
N LEU A 65 7.87 -6.19 5.13
CA LEU A 65 7.63 -7.63 5.14
C LEU A 65 8.94 -8.44 5.08
N GLY A 66 10.09 -7.80 4.88
CA GLY A 66 11.39 -8.47 4.74
C GLY A 66 11.53 -9.23 3.42
N ARG A 67 10.86 -8.76 2.37
CA ARG A 67 10.74 -9.43 1.06
C ARG A 67 11.01 -8.48 -0.11
N LEU A 68 11.71 -7.37 0.14
CA LEU A 68 11.98 -6.36 -0.87
C LEU A 68 12.84 -6.93 -1.98
N GLN A 69 12.26 -6.93 -3.18
CA GLN A 69 12.95 -7.34 -4.40
C GLN A 69 13.80 -6.20 -4.96
N GLU A 70 14.91 -6.55 -5.59
CA GLU A 70 15.88 -5.56 -6.09
C GLU A 70 15.31 -4.73 -7.24
N ASN A 71 14.50 -5.30 -8.12
CA ASN A 71 13.82 -4.56 -9.20
C ASN A 71 12.89 -3.48 -8.63
N VAL A 72 12.05 -3.83 -7.64
CA VAL A 72 11.12 -2.88 -6.99
C VAL A 72 11.88 -1.79 -6.24
N LYS A 73 12.99 -2.16 -5.59
CA LYS A 73 13.87 -1.21 -4.92
C LYS A 73 14.50 -0.22 -5.91
N GLN A 74 15.00 -0.71 -7.05
CA GLN A 74 15.66 0.13 -8.05
C GLN A 74 14.68 1.14 -8.65
N GLU A 75 13.47 0.73 -9.02
CA GLU A 75 12.43 1.63 -9.52
C GLU A 75 12.09 2.73 -8.49
N ALA A 76 11.85 2.35 -7.24
CA ALA A 76 11.55 3.32 -6.18
C ALA A 76 12.72 4.30 -5.95
N LEU A 77 13.97 3.84 -5.98
CA LEU A 77 15.14 4.70 -5.85
C LEU A 77 15.30 5.65 -7.05
N GLN A 78 15.09 5.17 -8.27
CA GLN A 78 15.13 6.01 -9.47
C GLN A 78 14.07 7.13 -9.41
N ILE A 79 12.87 6.81 -8.93
CA ILE A 79 11.80 7.79 -8.73
C ILE A 79 12.20 8.84 -7.68
N ILE A 80 12.78 8.42 -6.56
CA ILE A 80 13.26 9.35 -5.52
C ILE A 80 14.37 10.25 -6.06
N GLU A 81 15.33 9.70 -6.82
CA GLU A 81 16.48 10.44 -7.36
C GLU A 81 16.11 11.36 -8.52
N SER A 82 15.13 10.99 -9.34
CA SER A 82 14.62 11.85 -10.42
C SER A 82 13.81 13.05 -9.91
N GLY A 83 13.32 12.99 -8.65
CA GLY A 83 12.48 14.03 -8.08
C GLY A 83 11.08 14.11 -8.72
N ALA A 84 10.67 13.11 -9.51
CA ALA A 84 9.39 13.11 -10.21
C ALA A 84 8.18 13.25 -9.26
N ASP A 85 8.26 12.64 -8.06
CA ASP A 85 7.23 12.78 -7.02
C ASP A 85 7.20 14.20 -6.43
N LEU A 86 8.34 14.89 -6.33
CA LEU A 86 8.44 16.24 -5.74
C LEU A 86 7.89 17.33 -6.66
N ALA A 87 7.91 17.12 -7.98
CA ALA A 87 7.34 18.04 -8.95
C ALA A 87 5.83 18.25 -8.73
N ARG A 88 5.12 17.24 -8.22
CA ARG A 88 3.68 17.30 -7.91
C ARG A 88 3.34 18.30 -6.81
N TRP A 89 4.32 18.68 -5.99
CA TRP A 89 4.14 19.55 -4.84
C TRP A 89 4.75 20.94 -5.05
N GLU A 90 5.20 21.27 -6.27
CA GLU A 90 5.85 22.55 -6.56
C GLU A 90 4.98 23.77 -6.19
N GLU A 91 3.67 23.65 -6.39
CA GLU A 91 2.70 24.71 -6.03
C GLU A 91 2.46 24.83 -4.51
N GLU A 92 2.89 23.84 -3.71
CA GLU A 92 2.74 23.82 -2.26
C GLU A 92 4.09 23.59 -1.54
N PRO A 93 4.96 24.62 -1.43
CA PRO A 93 6.33 24.49 -0.91
C PRO A 93 6.41 23.92 0.51
N LYS A 94 5.38 24.14 1.33
CA LYS A 94 5.31 23.58 2.69
C LYS A 94 5.08 22.06 2.68
N LEU A 95 4.26 21.57 1.76
CA LEU A 95 3.96 20.15 1.61
C LEU A 95 5.08 19.44 0.87
N GLN A 96 5.67 20.09 -0.15
CA GLN A 96 6.86 19.60 -0.84
C GLN A 96 8.01 19.30 0.12
N LYS A 97 8.35 20.23 1.03
CA LYS A 97 9.39 19.99 2.05
C LYS A 97 9.06 18.81 2.96
N LYS A 98 7.79 18.65 3.35
CA LYS A 98 7.37 17.50 4.15
C LYS A 98 7.48 16.20 3.34
N ARG A 99 7.12 16.22 2.05
CA ARG A 99 7.22 15.07 1.16
C ARG A 99 8.68 14.66 0.94
N GLU A 100 9.57 15.62 0.75
CA GLU A 100 11.02 15.39 0.63
C GLU A 100 11.57 14.66 1.86
N VAL A 101 11.19 15.06 3.08
CA VAL A 101 11.57 14.37 4.32
C VAL A 101 11.07 12.92 4.32
N VAL A 102 9.84 12.69 3.86
CA VAL A 102 9.25 11.34 3.77
C VAL A 102 9.98 10.48 2.73
N LEU A 103 10.31 11.02 1.56
CA LEU A 103 11.06 10.33 0.50
C LEU A 103 12.49 10.00 0.95
N ASN A 104 13.17 10.93 1.62
CA ASN A 104 14.50 10.69 2.18
C ASN A 104 14.47 9.57 3.23
N LYS A 105 13.45 9.55 4.09
CA LYS A 105 13.26 8.45 5.04
C LYS A 105 13.00 7.11 4.35
N LEU A 106 12.20 7.09 3.28
CA LEU A 106 12.02 5.88 2.48
C LEU A 106 13.34 5.43 1.84
N ARG A 107 14.12 6.35 1.27
CA ARG A 107 15.44 6.06 0.70
C ARG A 107 16.36 5.41 1.72
N GLU A 108 16.50 6.01 2.90
CA GLU A 108 17.30 5.44 3.99
C GLU A 108 16.80 4.05 4.39
N GLN A 109 15.48 3.87 4.48
CA GLN A 109 14.85 2.59 4.76
C GLN A 109 15.24 1.54 3.70
N LEU A 110 15.14 1.87 2.41
CA LEU A 110 15.48 0.94 1.31
C LEU A 110 16.98 0.58 1.25
N HIS A 111 17.87 1.46 1.70
CA HIS A 111 19.30 1.17 1.84
C HIS A 111 19.67 0.39 3.10
N SER A 112 18.83 0.44 4.13
CA SER A 112 19.07 -0.28 5.38
C SER A 112 18.89 -1.81 5.23
N ARG A 113 19.47 -2.57 6.17
CA ARG A 113 19.32 -4.04 6.19
C ARG A 113 17.83 -4.37 6.37
N GLN A 114 17.31 -5.17 5.45
CA GLN A 114 15.92 -5.59 5.47
C GLN A 114 15.63 -6.41 6.74
N PRO A 115 14.44 -6.28 7.34
CA PRO A 115 14.03 -7.15 8.45
C PRO A 115 13.86 -8.60 7.97
N GLU A 116 13.87 -9.55 8.91
CA GLU A 116 13.62 -10.96 8.57
C GLU A 116 12.25 -11.14 7.90
N ALA A 117 12.22 -12.01 6.88
CA ALA A 117 11.03 -12.29 6.10
C ALA A 117 9.90 -12.80 7.00
N LYS A 118 8.84 -12.00 7.11
CA LYS A 118 7.69 -12.35 7.97
C LYS A 118 6.91 -13.49 7.32
N LYS A 119 6.45 -14.44 8.16
CA LYS A 119 5.40 -15.38 7.75
C LYS A 119 4.10 -14.61 7.60
N VAL A 120 3.48 -14.69 6.43
CA VAL A 120 2.19 -14.07 6.17
C VAL A 120 1.12 -15.15 6.38
N PRO A 121 0.32 -15.07 7.46
CA PRO A 121 -0.76 -16.04 7.68
C PRO A 121 -1.88 -15.84 6.67
N LYS A 122 -2.53 -16.92 6.24
CA LYS A 122 -3.78 -16.88 5.47
C LYS A 122 -4.80 -16.04 6.22
N ARG A 123 -5.30 -14.99 5.57
CA ARG A 123 -6.42 -14.21 6.09
C ARG A 123 -7.62 -15.14 6.19
N PHE A 124 -8.12 -15.35 7.40
CA PHE A 124 -9.39 -16.04 7.56
C PHE A 124 -10.49 -15.06 7.17
N ILE A 125 -10.97 -15.18 5.93
CA ILE A 125 -12.22 -14.56 5.52
C ILE A 125 -13.30 -15.49 6.06
N ALA A 126 -13.98 -15.08 7.13
CA ALA A 126 -15.22 -15.74 7.49
C ALA A 126 -16.14 -15.59 6.29
N ASN A 127 -16.49 -16.69 5.62
CA ASN A 127 -17.49 -16.70 4.56
C ASN A 127 -18.83 -16.32 5.19
N THR A 128 -19.09 -15.02 5.32
CA THR A 128 -20.43 -14.50 5.54
C THR A 128 -21.14 -14.52 4.20
N SER A 129 -22.20 -15.30 4.09
CA SER A 129 -23.13 -15.32 2.95
C SER A 129 -23.96 -14.04 2.83
N LEU A 130 -23.45 -12.90 3.31
CA LEU A 130 -24.19 -11.65 3.38
C LEU A 130 -24.07 -10.93 2.04
N LYS A 131 -25.21 -10.63 1.42
CA LYS A 131 -25.30 -9.85 0.18
C LYS A 131 -25.36 -8.36 0.52
N ALA A 132 -24.96 -7.51 -0.43
CA ALA A 132 -25.17 -6.06 -0.31
C ALA A 132 -26.66 -5.78 -0.08
N GLY A 133 -27.01 -5.31 1.13
CA GLY A 133 -28.41 -5.15 1.59
C GLY A 133 -28.76 -5.94 2.86
N ASP A 134 -27.92 -6.87 3.30
CA ASP A 134 -28.17 -7.60 4.55
C ASP A 134 -27.82 -6.74 5.77
N ALA A 135 -28.85 -6.41 6.56
CA ALA A 135 -28.71 -5.71 7.82
C ALA A 135 -28.28 -6.68 8.92
N VAL A 136 -27.12 -6.44 9.54
CA VAL A 136 -26.71 -7.16 10.74
C VAL A 136 -27.39 -6.49 11.93
N SER A 137 -28.43 -7.14 12.47
CA SER A 137 -28.98 -6.77 13.77
C SER A 137 -28.18 -7.48 14.87
N TYR A 138 -27.76 -6.73 15.88
CA TYR A 138 -27.24 -7.29 17.12
C TYR A 138 -28.14 -6.81 18.26
N GLU A 139 -28.53 -7.72 19.13
CA GLU A 139 -29.38 -7.41 20.27
C GLU A 139 -28.48 -6.91 21.42
N LEU A 140 -28.61 -5.63 21.78
CA LEU A 140 -28.01 -5.11 23.01
C LEU A 140 -28.71 -5.78 24.20
N VAL A 141 -27.95 -6.19 25.21
CA VAL A 141 -28.44 -6.80 26.48
C VAL A 141 -29.41 -5.87 27.25
N SER A 142 -29.67 -4.65 26.75
CA SER A 142 -30.55 -3.65 27.37
C SER A 142 -31.91 -3.45 26.68
N GLY A 143 -32.30 -4.24 25.68
CA GLY A 143 -33.71 -4.35 25.25
C GLY A 143 -34.40 -3.08 24.73
N GLN A 144 -33.70 -2.10 24.18
CA GLN A 144 -34.33 -0.96 23.49
C GLN A 144 -33.98 -0.93 22.01
N LEU A 145 -35.01 -1.12 21.18
CA LEU A 145 -34.98 -1.08 19.72
C LEU A 145 -35.16 0.37 19.23
N TYR A 146 -34.26 0.84 18.36
CA TYR A 146 -34.45 2.06 17.58
C TYR A 146 -34.54 1.68 16.09
N TYR A 147 -35.60 2.15 15.42
CA TYR A 147 -35.78 2.07 13.97
C TYR A 147 -35.47 3.44 13.35
N SER A 148 -34.70 3.46 12.27
CA SER A 148 -34.69 4.53 11.26
C SER A 148 -34.56 3.93 9.88
#